data_AF-A0A7C5EHC8-F1
#
_entry.id   AF-A0A7C5EHC8-F1
#
_cell.length_a   1.000
_cell.length_b   1.000
_cell.length_c   1.000
_cell.angle_alpha   90.00
_cell.angle_beta   90.00
_cell.angle_gamma   90.00
#
_symmetry.space_group_name_H-M   'P 1'
#
loop_
_entity.id
_entity.type
_entity.pdbx_description
1 polymer ?
#
loop_
_entity_poly.entity_id
_entity_poly.type
_entity_poly.pdbx_seq_one_letter_code
_entity_poly.pdbx_strand_id
1 'polypeptide(L)'
;VLSSALPVLVATVSTEYKWLTVGIAIILAIGTAGLKTFKFQELWISYRTIAETLKKEEHFYRAQIGDYQDADDRDALFVERVESLISRENTLWVMTHMQKDDEQERS
;
A
#
# COMPACT_ATOMS: atom_id res chain seq x y z
N VAL A 1 3.55 8.90 18.76
CA VAL A 1 3.41 8.49 20.18
C VAL A 1 4.49 7.52 20.65
N LEU A 2 4.78 6.41 19.93
CA LEU A 2 5.93 5.54 20.29
C LEU A 2 7.30 6.25 20.18
N SER A 3 7.49 7.10 19.16
CA SER A 3 8.77 7.80 18.95
C SER A 3 9.11 8.86 20.01
N SER A 4 8.11 9.41 20.72
CA SER A 4 8.28 10.43 21.75
C SER A 4 8.59 9.85 23.13
N ALA A 5 8.36 8.55 23.33
CA ALA A 5 8.66 7.86 24.60
C ALA A 5 10.11 7.35 24.66
N LEU A 6 10.77 7.19 23.51
CA LEU A 6 12.15 6.69 23.41
C LEU A 6 13.18 7.59 24.13
N PRO A 7 13.17 8.93 23.98
CA PRO A 7 14.13 9.79 24.68
C PRO A 7 13.97 9.73 26.20
N VAL A 8 12.72 9.59 26.67
CA VAL A 8 12.38 9.53 28.10
C VAL A 8 12.84 8.20 28.70
N LEU A 9 12.64 7.08 28.00
CA LEU A 9 13.11 5.76 28.45
C LEU A 9 14.65 5.67 28.48
N VAL A 10 15.32 6.27 27.50
CA VAL A 10 16.80 6.37 27.47
C VAL A 10 17.32 7.24 28.62
N ALA A 11 16.58 8.28 29.01
CA ALA A 11 16.98 9.19 30.08
C ALA A 11 16.77 8.61 31.49
N THR A 12 15.86 7.65 31.68
CA THR A 12 15.52 7.06 32.99
C THR A 12 16.20 5.72 33.28
N VAL A 13 16.77 5.06 32.27
CA VAL A 13 17.48 3.78 32.42
C VAL A 13 18.88 3.98 33.03
N SER A 14 19.21 3.10 33.99
CA SER A 14 20.52 3.01 34.65
C SER A 14 21.66 2.78 33.66
N THR A 15 22.83 3.37 33.95
CA THR A 15 23.98 3.48 33.03
C THR A 15 24.52 2.12 32.55
N GLU A 16 24.27 1.05 33.31
CA GLU A 16 24.70 -0.32 32.99
C GLU A 16 24.02 -0.91 31.74
N TYR A 17 22.78 -0.51 31.44
CA TYR A 17 22.01 -1.04 30.29
C TYR A 17 21.98 -0.10 29.08
N LYS A 18 22.77 0.98 29.12
CA LYS A 18 22.76 2.05 28.12
C LYS A 18 23.06 1.57 26.70
N TRP A 19 23.95 0.57 26.56
CA TRP A 19 24.26 -0.03 25.26
C TRP A 19 23.11 -0.88 24.71
N LEU A 20 22.36 -1.56 25.60
CA LEU A 20 21.19 -2.35 25.21
C LEU A 20 20.06 -1.46 24.71
N THR A 21 19.77 -0.35 25.41
CA THR A 21 18.75 0.61 25.00
C THR A 21 19.08 1.32 23.70
N VAL A 22 20.35 1.68 23.47
CA VAL A 22 20.79 2.22 22.18
C VAL A 22 20.63 1.18 21.05
N GLY A 23 20.97 -0.08 21.29
CA GLY A 23 20.77 -1.16 20.31
C GLY A 23 19.30 -1.33 19.91
N ILE A 24 18.39 -1.34 20.90
CA ILE A 24 16.94 -1.44 20.65
C ILE A 24 16.42 -0.23 19.87
N ALA A 25 16.89 0.98 20.21
CA ALA A 25 16.50 2.19 19.51
C ALA A 25 16.94 2.19 18.03
N ILE A 26 18.14 1.70 17.72
CA ILE A 26 18.64 1.57 16.35
C ILE A 26 17.79 0.56 15.55
N ILE A 27 17.48 -0.60 16.13
CA ILE A 27 16.64 -1.62 15.48
C ILE A 27 15.25 -1.06 15.17
N LEU A 28 14.64 -0.34 16.13
CA LEU A 28 13.36 0.33 15.92
C LEU A 28 13.44 1.43 14.86
N ALA A 29 14.52 2.22 14.84
CA ALA A 29 14.73 3.27 13.85
C ALA A 29 14.85 2.68 12.44
N ILE A 30 15.61 1.60 12.26
CA ILE A 30 15.74 0.91 10.97
C ILE A 30 14.39 0.31 10.55
N GLY A 31 13.67 -0.34 11.47
CA GLY A 31 12.35 -0.91 11.18
C GLY A 31 11.33 0.17 10.77
N THR A 32 11.24 1.26 11.52
CA THR A 32 10.31 2.36 11.22
C THR A 32 10.70 3.14 9.96
N ALA A 33 12.00 3.32 9.71
CA ALA A 33 12.50 3.89 8.46
C ALA A 33 12.14 2.99 7.27
N GLY A 34 12.35 1.67 7.37
CA GLY A 34 11.94 0.72 6.33
C GLY A 34 10.44 0.77 6.04
N LEU A 35 9.59 0.80 7.07
CA LEU A 35 8.14 0.94 6.89
C LEU A 35 7.74 2.25 6.19
N LYS A 36 8.42 3.36 6.48
CA LYS A 36 8.14 4.66 5.86
C LYS A 36 8.67 4.76 4.43
N THR A 37 9.90 4.32 4.19
CA THR A 37 10.59 4.46 2.91
C THR A 37 9.93 3.64 1.81
N PHE A 38 9.43 2.44 2.12
CA PHE A 38 8.87 1.57 1.09
C PHE A 38 7.39 1.81 0.78
N LYS A 39 6.73 2.78 1.44
CA LYS A 39 5.28 3.04 1.27
C LYS A 39 4.46 1.74 1.23
N PHE A 40 4.90 0.72 1.96
CA PHE A 40 4.36 -0.64 1.85
C PHE A 40 2.89 -0.67 2.23
N GLN A 41 2.49 0.22 3.16
CA GLN A 41 1.09 0.48 3.50
C GLN A 41 0.26 0.92 2.28
N GLU A 42 0.74 1.87 1.46
CA GLU A 42 0.01 2.37 0.30
C GLU A 42 -0.14 1.27 -0.78
N LEU A 43 0.95 0.56 -1.09
CA LEU A 43 0.91 -0.55 -2.06
C LEU A 43 -0.02 -1.67 -1.58
N TRP A 44 0.06 -2.05 -0.31
CA TRP A 44 -0.77 -3.12 0.26
C TRP A 44 -2.26 -2.76 0.27
N ILE A 45 -2.59 -1.51 0.61
CA ILE A 45 -3.97 -1.01 0.56
C ILE A 45 -4.48 -0.99 -0.89
N SER A 46 -3.67 -0.51 -1.84
CA SER A 46 -4.04 -0.46 -3.26
C SER A 46 -4.33 -1.87 -3.79
N TYR A 47 -3.42 -2.80 -3.58
CA TYR A 47 -3.58 -4.20 -4.00
C TYR A 47 -4.86 -4.83 -3.44
N ARG A 48 -5.12 -4.65 -2.14
CA ARG A 48 -6.33 -5.17 -1.51
C ARG A 48 -7.59 -4.56 -2.12
N THR A 49 -7.58 -3.25 -2.38
CA THR A 49 -8.71 -2.54 -3.00
C THR A 49 -9.02 -3.08 -4.38
N ILE A 50 -8.01 -3.29 -5.22
CA ILE A 50 -8.19 -3.84 -6.57
C ILE A 50 -8.71 -5.27 -6.50
N ALA A 51 -8.16 -6.12 -5.63
CA ALA A 51 -8.62 -7.49 -5.45
C ALA A 51 -10.10 -7.57 -5.02
N GLU A 52 -10.53 -6.74 -4.06
CA GLU A 52 -11.94 -6.66 -3.65
C GLU A 52 -12.83 -6.10 -4.77
N THR A 53 -12.33 -5.17 -5.59
CA THR A 53 -13.07 -4.59 -6.71
C THR A 53 -13.27 -5.63 -7.83
N LEU A 54 -12.22 -6.38 -8.18
CA LEU A 54 -12.31 -7.48 -9.15
C LEU A 54 -13.29 -8.56 -8.67
N LYS A 55 -13.22 -8.93 -7.38
CA LYS A 55 -14.14 -9.90 -6.78
C LYS A 55 -15.59 -9.39 -6.78
N LYS A 56 -15.79 -8.10 -6.52
CA LYS A 56 -17.11 -7.47 -6.64
C LYS A 56 -17.62 -7.57 -8.09
N GLU A 57 -16.78 -7.31 -9.09
CA GLU A 57 -17.18 -7.42 -10.50
C GLU A 57 -17.58 -8.86 -10.86
N GLU A 58 -16.83 -9.86 -10.38
CA GLU A 58 -17.18 -11.28 -10.54
C GLU A 58 -18.57 -11.58 -9.93
N HIS A 59 -18.84 -11.07 -8.74
CA HIS A 59 -20.15 -11.23 -8.11
C HIS A 59 -21.28 -10.56 -8.90
N PHE A 60 -21.04 -9.38 -9.48
CA PHE A 60 -22.02 -8.69 -10.32
C PHE A 60 -22.31 -9.45 -11.60
N TYR A 61 -21.27 -9.97 -12.25
CA TYR A 61 -21.39 -10.82 -13.43
C TYR A 61 -22.16 -12.12 -13.12
N ARG A 62 -21.83 -12.81 -12.02
CA ARG A 62 -22.50 -14.07 -11.63
C ARG A 62 -23.94 -13.88 -11.19
N ALA A 63 -24.24 -12.80 -10.45
CA ALA A 63 -25.59 -12.49 -9.99
C ALA A 63 -26.47 -11.89 -11.10
N GLN A 64 -25.90 -11.58 -12.27
CA GLN A 64 -26.58 -10.88 -13.36
C GLN A 64 -27.25 -9.61 -12.83
N ILE A 65 -26.48 -8.72 -12.22
CA ILE A 65 -26.99 -7.46 -11.67
C ILE A 65 -26.25 -6.25 -12.23
N GLY A 66 -26.92 -5.10 -12.28
CA GLY A 66 -26.39 -3.89 -12.89
C GLY A 66 -26.31 -4.03 -14.41
N ASP A 67 -25.20 -3.56 -14.98
CA ASP A 67 -25.01 -3.48 -16.44
C ASP A 67 -24.97 -4.85 -17.13
N TYR A 68 -24.90 -5.94 -16.37
CA TYR A 68 -24.95 -7.31 -16.87
C TYR A 68 -26.36 -7.86 -17.07
N GLN A 69 -27.43 -7.15 -16.68
CA GLN A 69 -28.82 -7.59 -16.90
C GLN A 69 -29.26 -7.41 -18.35
N ASP A 70 -28.96 -6.25 -18.93
CA ASP A 70 -29.41 -5.85 -20.26
C ASP A 70 -28.30 -5.92 -21.32
N ALA A 71 -27.14 -6.48 -20.98
CA ALA A 71 -26.01 -6.61 -21.89
C ALA A 71 -26.22 -7.74 -22.90
N ASP A 72 -26.02 -7.42 -24.19
CA ASP A 72 -26.12 -8.35 -25.32
C ASP A 72 -25.02 -9.43 -25.25
N ASP A 73 -23.78 -9.02 -24.93
CA ASP A 73 -22.66 -9.91 -24.63
C ASP A 73 -22.08 -9.61 -23.25
N ARG A 74 -22.48 -10.44 -22.28
CA ARG A 74 -22.13 -10.31 -20.86
C ARG A 74 -20.66 -10.66 -20.60
N ASP A 75 -20.10 -11.56 -21.41
CA ASP A 75 -18.73 -12.05 -21.25
C ASP A 75 -17.75 -11.00 -21.77
N ALA A 76 -18.04 -10.42 -22.94
CA ALA A 76 -17.27 -9.30 -23.48
C ALA A 76 -17.26 -8.10 -22.53
N LEU A 77 -18.42 -7.72 -21.98
CA LEU A 77 -18.51 -6.61 -21.02
C LEU A 77 -17.72 -6.89 -19.73
N PHE A 78 -17.70 -8.14 -19.26
CA PHE A 78 -16.92 -8.53 -18.09
C PHE A 78 -15.41 -8.40 -18.35
N VAL A 79 -14.94 -8.93 -19.48
CA VAL A 79 -13.53 -8.83 -19.85
C VAL A 79 -13.11 -7.37 -20.02
N GLU A 80 -13.91 -6.55 -20.72
CA GLU A 80 -13.62 -5.12 -20.90
C GLU A 80 -13.49 -4.39 -19.56
N ARG A 81 -14.38 -4.68 -18.60
CA ARG A 81 -14.32 -4.06 -17.28
C ARG A 81 -13.12 -4.51 -16.48
N VAL A 82 -12.80 -5.80 -16.46
CA VAL A 82 -11.61 -6.33 -15.79
C VAL A 82 -10.34 -5.71 -16.38
N GLU A 83 -10.21 -5.66 -17.70
CA GLU A 83 -9.08 -5.01 -18.39
C GLU A 83 -8.99 -3.52 -18.06
N SER A 84 -10.12 -2.82 -18.00
CA SER A 84 -10.15 -1.41 -17.61
C SER A 84 -9.70 -1.17 -16.16
N LEU A 85 -9.98 -2.11 -15.25
CA LEU A 85 -9.55 -2.06 -13.85
C LEU A 85 -8.04 -2.27 -13.74
N ILE A 86 -7.50 -3.28 -14.43
CA ILE A 86 -6.07 -3.58 -14.49
C ILE A 86 -5.30 -2.43 -15.14
N SER A 87 -5.79 -1.89 -16.24
CA SER A 87 -5.16 -0.76 -16.94
C SER A 87 -5.09 0.50 -16.08
N ARG A 88 -6.15 0.78 -15.30
CA ARG A 88 -6.15 1.88 -14.32
C ARG A 88 -5.13 1.67 -13.21
N GLU A 89 -5.02 0.45 -12.67
CA GLU A 89 -3.99 0.13 -11.67
C GLU A 89 -2.58 0.31 -12.24
N ASN A 90 -2.33 -0.19 -13.45
CA ASN A 90 -1.04 -0.04 -14.11
C ASN A 90 -0.68 1.45 -14.31
N THR A 91 -1.65 2.26 -14.75
CA THR A 91 -1.46 3.70 -14.91
C THR A 91 -1.12 4.39 -13.58
N LEU A 92 -1.83 4.04 -12.50
CA LEU A 92 -1.55 4.54 -11.15
C LEU A 92 -0.15 4.13 -10.67
N TRP A 93 0.27 2.90 -10.97
CA TRP A 93 1.60 2.42 -10.64
C TRP A 93 2.69 3.21 -11.36
N VAL A 94 2.53 3.41 -12.68
CA VAL A 94 3.47 4.20 -13.50
C VAL A 94 3.56 5.64 -12.99
N MET A 95 2.44 6.32 -12.73
CA MET A 95 2.46 7.69 -12.20
C MET A 95 3.17 7.77 -10.84
N THR A 96 2.89 6.83 -9.94
CA THR A 96 3.45 6.84 -8.58
C THR A 96 4.96 6.55 -8.56
N HIS A 97 5.48 5.81 -9.54
CA HIS A 97 6.90 5.47 -9.63
C HIS A 97 7.68 6.48 -10.48
N MET A 98 7.14 6.95 -11.61
CA MET A 98 7.83 7.95 -12.45
C MET A 98 7.91 9.32 -11.77
N GLN A 99 6.87 9.75 -11.01
CA GLN A 99 6.94 11.01 -10.27
C GLN A 99 8.01 11.00 -9.17
N LYS A 100 8.33 9.83 -8.60
CA LYS A 100 9.38 9.72 -7.58
C LYS A 100 10.78 9.82 -8.18
N ASP A 101 10.98 9.26 -9.37
CA ASP A 101 12.26 9.33 -10.07
C ASP A 101 12.57 10.78 -10.49
N ASP A 102 11.57 11.51 -10.99
CA ASP A 102 11.70 12.92 -11.38
C ASP A 102 11.96 13.87 -10.18
N GLU A 103 11.40 13.57 -9.00
CA GLU A 103 11.66 14.34 -7.77
C GLU A 103 13.04 14.03 -7.17
N GLN A 104 13.54 12.79 -7.29
CA GLN A 104 14.89 12.43 -6.87
C GLN A 104 15.99 12.99 -7.77
N GLU A 105 15.76 13.13 -9.09
CA GLU A 105 16.75 13.75 -10.00
C GLU A 105 16.85 15.29 -9.86
N ARG A 106 15.83 15.94 -9.27
CA ARG A 106 15.79 17.40 -9.05
C ARG A 106 16.29 17.85 -7.67
N SER A 107 16.64 16.93 -6.77
CA SER A 107 17.13 17.22 -5.40
C SER A 107 18.61 16.90 -5.23
#